data_AF-A0A8X8GBJ1-F1
#
_entry.id   AF-A0A8X8GBJ1-F1
#
_cell.length_a   1.000
_cell.length_b   1.000
_cell.length_c   1.000
_cell.angle_alpha   90.00
_cell.angle_beta   90.00
_cell.angle_gamma   90.00
#
_symmetry.space_group_name_H-M   'P 1'
#
loop_
_entity.id
_entity.type
_entity.pdbx_description
1 polymer ?
#
loop_
_entity_poly.entity_id
_entity_poly.type
_entity_poly.pdbx_seq_one_letter_code
_entity_poly.pdbx_strand_id
1 'polypeptide(L)'
;MLHRLKEEVTRSVKGAVILSALGLSALYALPASAAPTISLLETGSTLLYPLFNLWVPVYTKMNPGIQITTQGTGSGTGIAEAISGVAQIGASDAYMSDAQIKQHPNILNIPLAISIQMINYNVPGLNNVHLKLSGPVLAGIYSGKITNWDDVAIAKLNPGIKLPKHKIIPVHRTDGSGDTFIFTTYLSDTTPAWSNSV
;
A
#
# COMPACT_ATOMS: atom_id res chain seq x y z
N MET A 1 -88.73 23.16 -28.15
CA MET A 1 -87.47 22.61 -27.61
C MET A 1 -87.45 22.94 -26.10
N LEU A 2 -88.43 22.42 -25.34
CA LEU A 2 -88.36 21.24 -24.45
C LEU A 2 -87.39 21.48 -23.26
N HIS A 3 -87.74 21.53 -21.96
CA HIS A 3 -88.95 21.21 -21.20
C HIS A 3 -88.78 21.73 -19.73
N ARG A 4 -89.84 22.30 -19.11
CA ARG A 4 -90.27 22.30 -17.66
C ARG A 4 -89.25 22.46 -16.49
N LEU A 5 -89.35 23.48 -15.63
CA LEU A 5 -90.09 23.61 -14.33
C LEU A 5 -89.38 23.08 -13.05
N LYS A 6 -89.20 24.01 -12.09
CA LYS A 6 -89.42 23.96 -10.62
C LYS A 6 -88.59 23.04 -9.68
N GLU A 7 -88.44 23.59 -8.46
CA GLU A 7 -88.42 22.96 -7.11
C GLU A 7 -87.11 22.79 -6.31
N GLU A 8 -87.23 23.25 -5.04
CA GLU A 8 -86.75 22.70 -3.76
C GLU A 8 -85.25 22.42 -3.52
N VAL A 9 -84.62 23.13 -2.56
CA VAL A 9 -84.44 22.73 -1.14
C VAL A 9 -83.62 21.43 -1.01
N THR A 10 -82.40 21.50 -0.47
CA THR A 10 -81.94 20.92 0.82
C THR A 10 -80.40 20.70 0.86
N ARG A 11 -79.82 20.89 2.07
CA ARG A 11 -78.51 20.41 2.62
C ARG A 11 -77.27 21.26 2.29
N SER A 12 -76.80 22.16 3.17
CA SER A 12 -76.16 21.99 4.49
C SER A 12 -74.88 21.14 4.45
N VAL A 13 -73.70 21.78 4.53
CA VAL A 13 -72.63 21.43 5.48
C VAL A 13 -71.85 22.70 5.88
N LYS A 14 -71.64 22.80 7.19
CA LYS A 14 -70.95 23.82 8.00
C LYS A 14 -69.49 24.01 7.58
N GLY A 15 -69.01 25.26 7.59
CA GLY A 15 -67.58 25.60 7.56
C GLY A 15 -67.29 26.69 8.58
N ALA A 16 -66.77 26.29 9.75
CA ALA A 16 -66.35 27.18 10.81
C ALA A 16 -65.00 27.84 10.47
N VAL A 17 -64.92 29.13 10.74
CA VAL A 17 -63.70 29.95 10.67
C VAL A 17 -62.73 29.52 11.76
N ILE A 18 -61.51 29.10 11.40
CA ILE A 18 -60.38 28.97 12.32
C ILE A 18 -59.29 29.95 11.87
N LEU A 19 -59.03 30.93 12.73
CA LEU A 19 -57.89 31.85 12.70
C LEU A 19 -56.58 31.04 12.71
N SER A 20 -55.76 31.15 11.66
CA SER A 20 -54.40 30.59 11.64
C SER A 20 -53.41 31.61 12.22
N ALA A 21 -52.87 31.27 13.40
CA ALA A 21 -51.76 31.98 14.00
C ALA A 21 -50.45 31.67 13.25
N LEU A 22 -49.84 32.70 12.66
CA LEU A 22 -48.46 32.67 12.16
C LEU A 22 -47.48 32.74 13.35
N GLY A 23 -47.18 31.57 13.92
CA GLY A 23 -46.07 31.41 14.86
C GLY A 23 -44.75 31.29 14.09
N LEU A 24 -43.89 32.31 14.21
CA LEU A 24 -42.56 32.35 13.61
C LEU A 24 -41.59 31.48 14.44
N SER A 25 -41.57 30.17 14.20
CA SER A 25 -40.57 29.27 14.77
C SER A 25 -39.25 29.39 13.99
N ALA A 26 -38.41 30.34 14.38
CA ALA A 26 -37.01 30.35 14.01
C ALA A 26 -36.31 29.16 14.70
N LEU A 27 -36.22 28.03 13.99
CA LEU A 27 -35.30 26.95 14.34
C LEU A 27 -33.88 27.52 14.28
N TYR A 28 -33.30 27.78 15.45
CA TYR A 28 -31.85 27.89 15.59
C TYR A 28 -31.25 26.52 15.24
N ALA A 29 -30.94 26.31 13.96
CA ALA A 29 -30.07 25.23 13.54
C ALA A 29 -28.69 25.51 14.17
N LEU A 30 -28.43 24.88 15.33
CA LEU A 30 -27.08 24.83 15.87
C LEU A 30 -26.18 24.26 14.76
N PRO A 31 -25.04 24.90 14.45
CA PRO A 31 -24.10 24.33 13.50
C PRO A 31 -23.74 22.93 14.01
N ALA A 32 -24.01 21.90 13.21
CA ALA A 32 -23.56 20.56 13.51
C ALA A 32 -22.04 20.64 13.65
N SER A 33 -21.53 20.43 14.87
CA SER A 33 -20.09 20.35 15.11
C SER A 33 -19.58 19.21 14.24
N ALA A 34 -18.86 19.53 13.17
CA ALA A 34 -18.16 18.51 12.38
C ALA A 34 -17.26 17.75 13.36
N ALA A 35 -17.36 16.42 13.38
CA ALA A 35 -16.46 15.60 14.17
C ALA A 35 -15.01 15.94 13.80
N PRO A 36 -14.08 16.00 14.77
CA PRO A 36 -12.69 16.32 14.49
C PRO A 36 -12.11 15.30 13.51
N THR A 37 -11.44 15.80 12.46
CA THR A 37 -10.76 14.96 11.47
C THR A 37 -9.50 14.37 12.09
N ILE A 38 -9.39 13.04 12.06
CA ILE A 38 -8.18 12.31 12.42
C ILE A 38 -7.28 12.26 11.19
N SER A 39 -6.03 12.73 11.32
CA SER A 39 -5.03 12.65 10.27
C SER A 39 -3.99 11.59 10.63
N LEU A 40 -3.75 10.66 9.71
CA LEU A 40 -2.74 9.62 9.82
C LEU A 40 -1.70 9.79 8.72
N LEU A 41 -0.43 9.73 9.08
CA LEU A 41 0.68 9.62 8.15
C LEU A 41 1.12 8.16 8.05
N GLU A 42 1.16 7.67 6.82
CA GLU A 42 1.80 6.44 6.41
C GLU A 42 3.03 6.76 5.55
N THR A 43 4.12 6.05 5.81
CA THR A 43 5.36 6.16 5.04
C THR A 43 6.15 4.86 5.12
N GLY A 44 6.93 4.56 4.09
CA GLY A 44 7.91 3.49 4.14
C GLY A 44 7.96 2.65 2.86
N SER A 45 7.65 1.36 2.97
CA SER A 45 7.80 0.37 1.89
C SER A 45 7.30 0.88 0.54
N THR A 46 8.24 0.99 -0.40
CA THR A 46 7.93 1.27 -1.80
C THR A 46 7.22 0.10 -2.49
N LEU A 47 7.32 -1.11 -1.93
CA LEU A 47 6.64 -2.31 -2.41
C LEU A 47 5.15 -2.29 -2.03
N LEU A 48 4.83 -1.85 -0.80
CA LEU A 48 3.45 -1.76 -0.31
C LEU A 48 2.74 -0.48 -0.74
N TYR A 49 3.48 0.60 -1.01
CA TYR A 49 2.96 1.91 -1.37
C TYR A 49 1.86 1.90 -2.46
N PRO A 50 1.98 1.15 -3.59
CA PRO A 50 0.91 1.08 -4.58
C PRO A 50 -0.41 0.48 -4.02
N LEU A 51 -0.32 -0.49 -3.10
CA LEU A 51 -1.50 -1.10 -2.48
C LEU A 51 -2.15 -0.13 -1.48
N PHE A 52 -1.36 0.60 -0.70
CA PHE A 52 -1.86 1.68 0.16
C PHE A 52 -2.61 2.75 -0.64
N ASN A 53 -2.11 3.13 -1.82
CA ASN A 53 -2.78 4.07 -2.73
C ASN A 53 -4.10 3.56 -3.31
N LEU A 54 -4.37 2.25 -3.25
CA LEU A 54 -5.68 1.67 -3.57
C LEU A 54 -6.60 1.59 -2.35
N TRP A 55 -6.06 1.24 -1.17
CA TRP A 55 -6.84 1.08 0.06
C TRP A 55 -7.31 2.41 0.64
N VAL A 56 -6.43 3.41 0.73
CA VAL A 56 -6.72 4.67 1.40
C VAL A 56 -7.92 5.42 0.80
N PRO A 57 -8.05 5.60 -0.52
CA PRO A 57 -9.21 6.29 -1.08
C PRO A 57 -10.54 5.62 -0.75
N VAL A 58 -10.57 4.27 -0.72
CA VAL A 58 -11.76 3.50 -0.35
C VAL A 58 -12.05 3.68 1.14
N TYR A 59 -11.03 3.54 1.99
CA TYR A 59 -11.18 3.67 3.43
C TYR A 59 -11.65 5.06 3.85
N THR A 60 -11.04 6.13 3.34
CA THR A 60 -11.42 7.51 3.62
C THR A 60 -12.83 7.83 3.12
N LYS A 61 -13.25 7.29 1.97
CA LYS A 61 -14.63 7.45 1.49
C LYS A 61 -15.65 6.83 2.46
N MET A 62 -15.31 5.68 3.05
CA MET A 62 -16.15 5.01 4.04
C MET A 62 -16.07 5.66 5.43
N ASN A 63 -14.98 6.36 5.72
CA ASN A 63 -14.70 7.00 7.00
C ASN A 63 -14.30 8.47 6.78
N PRO A 64 -15.25 9.37 6.47
CA PRO A 64 -14.93 10.76 6.11
C PRO A 64 -14.23 11.58 7.20
N GLY A 65 -14.28 11.11 8.45
CA GLY A 65 -13.54 11.70 9.58
C GLY A 65 -12.07 11.28 9.65
N ILE A 66 -11.59 10.39 8.77
CA ILE A 66 -10.22 9.89 8.76
C ILE A 66 -9.54 10.22 7.44
N GLN A 67 -8.44 10.97 7.53
CA GLN A 67 -7.58 11.29 6.41
C GLN A 67 -6.25 10.57 6.56
N ILE A 68 -5.80 9.90 5.50
CA ILE A 68 -4.54 9.17 5.48
C ILE A 68 -3.69 9.71 4.33
N THR A 69 -2.45 10.11 4.64
CA THR A 69 -1.45 10.50 3.63
C THR A 69 -0.41 9.39 3.55
N THR A 70 -0.04 8.98 2.34
CA THR A 70 0.87 7.86 2.07
C THR A 70 2.14 8.34 1.38
N GLN A 71 3.29 7.72 1.68
CA GLN A 71 4.58 8.05 1.04
C GLN A 71 5.46 6.80 0.83
N GLY A 72 6.02 6.64 -0.37
CA GLY A 72 7.00 5.59 -0.66
C GLY A 72 8.44 6.07 -0.43
N THR A 73 9.00 5.75 0.74
CA THR A 73 10.29 6.30 1.25
C THR A 73 11.32 5.23 1.63
N GLY A 74 10.97 3.95 1.47
CA GLY A 74 11.77 2.80 1.88
C GLY A 74 11.43 2.30 3.28
N SER A 75 11.46 0.99 3.47
CA SER A 75 11.03 0.29 4.68
C SER A 75 11.84 0.70 5.92
N GLY A 76 13.11 1.06 5.74
CA GLY A 76 13.96 1.60 6.81
C GLY A 76 13.46 2.95 7.34
N THR A 77 13.04 3.85 6.45
CA THR A 77 12.40 5.13 6.81
C THR A 77 11.08 4.87 7.53
N GLY A 78 10.26 3.95 7.02
CA GLY A 78 9.00 3.57 7.65
C GLY A 78 9.16 3.10 9.10
N ILE A 79 10.10 2.18 9.36
CA ILE A 79 10.40 1.72 10.72
C ILE A 79 10.88 2.88 11.60
N ALA A 80 11.80 3.72 11.12
CA ALA A 80 12.35 4.84 11.89
C ALA A 80 11.28 5.90 12.23
N GLU A 81 10.43 6.26 11.28
CA GLU A 81 9.38 7.26 11.48
C GLU A 81 8.25 6.75 12.36
N ALA A 82 7.91 5.46 12.30
CA ALA A 82 6.98 4.83 13.25
C ALA A 82 7.54 4.82 14.67
N ILE A 83 8.82 4.46 14.85
CA ILE A 83 9.48 4.46 16.16
C ILE A 83 9.54 5.86 16.76
N SER A 84 9.85 6.88 15.95
CA SER A 84 9.93 8.28 16.40
C SER A 84 8.57 8.95 16.61
N GLY A 85 7.48 8.33 16.15
CA GLY A 85 6.12 8.86 16.22
C GLY A 85 5.79 9.93 15.18
N VAL A 86 6.68 10.17 14.22
CA VAL A 86 6.42 11.07 13.08
C VAL A 86 5.30 10.51 12.21
N ALA A 87 5.38 9.23 11.87
CA ALA A 87 4.33 8.51 11.16
C ALA A 87 3.53 7.62 12.11
N GLN A 88 2.21 7.55 11.92
CA GLN A 88 1.36 6.64 12.68
C GLN A 88 1.43 5.21 12.13
N ILE A 89 1.81 5.07 10.85
CA ILE A 89 1.98 3.78 10.18
C ILE A 89 3.33 3.79 9.45
N GLY A 90 4.26 2.97 9.91
CA GLY A 90 5.50 2.68 9.19
C GLY A 90 5.33 1.42 8.35
N ALA A 91 5.20 1.55 7.04
CA ALA A 91 5.13 0.38 6.15
C ALA A 91 6.51 -0.25 5.99
N SER A 92 6.59 -1.58 6.15
CA SER A 92 7.85 -2.31 6.00
C SER A 92 7.64 -3.74 5.51
N ASP A 93 8.55 -4.20 4.66
CA ASP A 93 8.66 -5.59 4.18
C ASP A 93 9.68 -6.39 5.02
N ALA A 94 10.39 -5.70 5.92
CA ALA A 94 11.26 -6.29 6.93
C ALA A 94 10.59 -6.15 8.30
N TYR A 95 10.61 -7.22 9.09
CA TYR A 95 10.22 -7.13 10.49
C TYR A 95 11.31 -6.39 11.29
N MET A 96 10.90 -5.69 12.36
CA MET A 96 11.87 -5.12 13.31
C MET A 96 12.74 -6.23 13.90
N SER A 97 14.04 -5.94 14.04
CA SER A 97 14.95 -6.84 14.73
C SER A 97 14.61 -6.99 16.21
N ASP A 98 15.05 -8.08 16.85
CA ASP A 98 14.86 -8.31 18.29
C ASP A 98 15.37 -7.15 19.15
N ALA A 99 16.48 -6.52 18.73
CA ALA A 99 17.04 -5.35 19.41
C ALA A 99 16.08 -4.15 19.33
N GLN A 100 15.50 -3.88 18.16
CA GLN A 100 14.52 -2.81 17.99
C GLN A 100 13.23 -3.11 18.77
N ILE A 101 12.74 -4.34 18.75
CA ILE A 101 11.55 -4.76 19.52
C ILE A 101 11.80 -4.56 21.02
N LYS A 102 12.99 -4.96 21.51
CA LYS A 102 13.36 -4.79 22.92
C LYS A 102 13.47 -3.31 23.32
N GLN A 103 13.96 -2.45 22.44
CA GLN A 103 14.09 -1.00 22.68
C GLN A 103 12.74 -0.27 22.57
N HIS A 104 11.83 -0.77 21.75
CA HIS A 104 10.54 -0.13 21.44
C HIS A 104 9.37 -1.11 21.62
N PRO A 105 9.11 -1.60 22.84
CA PRO A 105 8.14 -2.68 23.09
C PRO A 105 6.68 -2.32 22.76
N ASN A 106 6.39 -1.04 22.55
CA ASN A 106 5.05 -0.56 22.18
C ASN A 106 4.84 -0.43 20.66
N ILE A 107 5.88 -0.67 19.86
CA ILE A 107 5.78 -0.69 18.39
C ILE A 107 5.59 -2.13 17.94
N LEU A 108 4.56 -2.37 17.12
CA LEU A 108 4.19 -3.70 16.65
C LEU A 108 4.35 -3.81 15.14
N ASN A 109 4.89 -4.95 14.67
CA ASN A 109 4.82 -5.34 13.28
C ASN A 109 3.50 -6.08 13.04
N ILE A 110 2.55 -5.46 12.32
CA ILE A 110 1.25 -6.05 12.03
C ILE A 110 1.21 -6.48 10.56
N PRO A 111 1.12 -7.78 10.24
CA PRO A 111 1.10 -8.24 8.85
C PRO A 111 -0.20 -7.86 8.15
N LEU A 112 -0.10 -7.23 6.97
CA LEU A 112 -1.25 -6.74 6.19
C LEU A 112 -1.54 -7.60 4.95
N ALA A 113 -0.49 -8.07 4.27
CA ALA A 113 -0.59 -8.85 3.05
C ALA A 113 0.68 -9.70 2.86
N ILE A 114 0.63 -10.65 1.93
CA ILE A 114 1.80 -11.41 1.46
C ILE A 114 2.23 -10.83 0.12
N SER A 115 3.49 -10.42 0.02
CA SER A 115 4.12 -9.95 -1.21
C SER A 115 5.23 -10.93 -1.66
N ILE A 116 5.72 -10.73 -2.88
CA ILE A 116 6.86 -11.48 -3.43
C ILE A 116 7.84 -10.52 -4.12
N GLN A 117 9.10 -10.93 -4.20
CA GLN A 117 10.14 -10.21 -4.92
C GLN A 117 10.63 -11.05 -6.11
N MET A 118 10.97 -10.39 -7.22
CA MET A 118 11.54 -11.02 -8.42
C MET A 118 12.91 -10.45 -8.74
N ILE A 119 13.79 -11.31 -9.29
CA ILE A 119 15.05 -10.88 -9.87
C ILE A 119 14.84 -10.50 -11.32
N ASN A 120 15.04 -9.22 -11.62
CA ASN A 120 14.93 -8.69 -12.97
C ASN A 120 16.33 -8.46 -13.56
N TYR A 121 16.45 -8.64 -14.87
CA TYR A 121 17.70 -8.44 -15.59
C TYR A 121 17.43 -7.90 -16.99
N ASN A 122 18.42 -7.19 -17.54
CA ASN A 122 18.44 -6.75 -18.92
C ASN A 122 19.63 -7.42 -19.64
N VAL A 123 19.33 -8.42 -20.46
CA VAL A 123 20.31 -9.14 -21.27
C VAL A 123 19.88 -9.05 -22.73
N PRO A 124 20.44 -8.11 -23.51
CA PRO A 124 20.13 -7.98 -24.92
C PRO A 124 20.23 -9.31 -25.66
N GLY A 125 19.20 -9.65 -26.42
CA GLY A 125 19.08 -10.93 -27.12
C GLY A 125 18.35 -12.04 -26.35
N LEU A 126 17.98 -11.82 -25.08
CA LEU A 126 17.25 -12.79 -24.24
C LEU A 126 15.90 -12.28 -23.71
N ASN A 127 15.29 -11.28 -24.37
CA ASN A 127 14.10 -10.58 -23.88
C ASN A 127 12.87 -11.48 -23.59
N ASN A 128 12.76 -12.64 -24.25
CA ASN A 128 11.66 -13.60 -24.08
C ASN A 128 12.11 -14.89 -23.37
N VAL A 129 13.23 -14.84 -22.65
CA VAL A 129 13.83 -16.00 -21.98
C VAL A 129 13.87 -15.75 -20.48
N HIS A 130 13.26 -16.66 -19.72
CA HIS A 130 13.35 -16.70 -18.26
C HIS A 130 14.59 -17.51 -17.85
N LEU A 131 15.64 -16.81 -17.45
CA LEU A 131 16.86 -17.40 -16.94
C LEU A 131 16.61 -17.97 -15.54
N LYS A 132 17.08 -19.19 -15.34
CA LYS A 132 17.16 -19.83 -14.04
C LYS A 132 18.40 -19.29 -13.33
N LEU A 133 18.18 -18.62 -12.21
CA LEU A 133 19.21 -18.12 -11.31
C LEU A 133 18.98 -18.71 -9.93
N SER A 134 20.04 -19.06 -9.22
CA SER A 134 20.00 -19.57 -7.86
C SER A 134 20.71 -18.62 -6.89
N GLY A 135 20.47 -18.76 -5.59
CA GLY A 135 21.14 -18.00 -4.55
C GLY A 135 22.67 -17.98 -4.67
N PRO A 136 23.36 -19.13 -4.84
CA PRO A 136 24.80 -19.14 -5.06
C PRO A 136 25.27 -18.39 -6.30
N VAL A 137 24.50 -18.43 -7.40
CA VAL A 137 24.82 -17.67 -8.62
C VAL A 137 24.63 -16.17 -8.36
N LEU A 138 23.53 -15.78 -7.72
CA LEU A 138 23.25 -14.38 -7.38
C LEU A 138 24.31 -13.84 -6.39
N ALA A 139 24.68 -14.59 -5.36
CA ALA A 139 25.77 -14.23 -4.46
C ALA A 139 27.11 -14.10 -5.21
N GLY A 140 27.38 -14.98 -6.17
CA GLY A 140 28.55 -14.87 -7.06
C GLY A 140 28.55 -13.59 -7.89
N ILE A 141 27.39 -13.18 -8.42
CA ILE A 141 27.21 -11.93 -9.16
C ILE A 141 27.47 -10.72 -8.25
N TYR A 142 26.80 -10.65 -7.11
CA TYR A 142 26.87 -9.49 -6.22
C TYR A 142 28.22 -9.38 -5.47
N SER A 143 28.96 -10.49 -5.32
CA SER A 143 30.35 -10.48 -4.81
C SER A 143 31.42 -10.23 -5.89
N GLY A 144 31.03 -10.12 -7.16
CA GLY A 144 31.94 -9.88 -8.28
C GLY A 144 32.72 -11.10 -8.76
N LYS A 145 32.41 -12.31 -8.26
CA LYS A 145 33.01 -13.57 -8.73
C LYS A 145 32.48 -13.96 -10.11
N ILE A 146 31.19 -13.70 -10.36
CA ILE A 146 30.53 -13.92 -11.65
C ILE A 146 30.36 -12.55 -12.30
N THR A 147 31.08 -12.31 -13.40
CA THR A 147 31.19 -10.98 -14.02
C THR A 147 30.56 -10.88 -15.40
N ASN A 148 30.20 -12.00 -16.03
CA ASN A 148 29.61 -12.04 -17.37
C ASN A 148 28.43 -13.02 -17.42
N TRP A 149 27.47 -12.76 -18.31
CA TRP A 149 26.25 -13.57 -18.46
C TRP A 149 26.48 -14.97 -19.02
N ASP A 150 27.59 -15.20 -19.72
CA ASP A 150 28.01 -16.51 -20.25
C ASP A 150 28.82 -17.34 -19.26
N ASP A 151 28.90 -16.93 -17.99
CA ASP A 151 29.59 -17.68 -16.94
C ASP A 151 29.06 -19.12 -16.81
N VAL A 152 29.97 -20.07 -16.59
CA VAL A 152 29.67 -21.50 -16.50
C VAL A 152 28.61 -21.81 -15.45
N ALA A 153 28.56 -21.07 -14.35
CA ALA A 153 27.57 -21.27 -13.30
C ALA A 153 26.16 -20.88 -13.77
N ILE A 154 26.02 -19.82 -14.57
CA ILE A 154 24.75 -19.42 -15.19
C ILE A 154 24.39 -20.41 -16.30
N ALA A 155 25.34 -20.78 -17.16
CA ALA A 155 25.12 -21.72 -18.25
C ALA A 155 24.64 -23.08 -17.78
N LYS A 156 25.19 -23.60 -16.67
CA LYS A 156 24.79 -24.89 -16.08
C LYS A 156 23.32 -24.92 -15.66
N LEU A 157 22.76 -23.79 -15.22
CA LEU A 157 21.34 -23.69 -14.86
C LEU A 157 20.43 -23.52 -16.07
N ASN A 158 20.98 -23.16 -17.23
CA ASN A 158 20.25 -22.72 -18.42
C ASN A 158 20.64 -23.55 -19.67
N PRO A 159 20.52 -24.89 -19.65
CA PRO A 159 20.93 -25.72 -20.78
C PRO A 159 20.12 -25.38 -22.04
N GLY A 160 20.82 -25.27 -23.18
CA GLY A 160 20.22 -24.94 -24.47
C GLY A 160 20.01 -23.44 -24.73
N ILE A 161 20.29 -22.57 -23.75
CA ILE A 161 20.20 -21.12 -23.93
C ILE A 161 21.58 -20.58 -24.34
N LYS A 162 21.63 -19.85 -25.46
CA LYS A 162 22.85 -19.18 -25.92
C LYS A 162 23.07 -17.89 -25.13
N LEU A 163 23.86 -17.97 -24.07
CA LEU A 163 24.19 -16.83 -23.21
C LEU A 163 25.23 -15.92 -23.89
N PRO A 164 25.02 -14.59 -23.90
CA PRO A 164 25.99 -13.65 -24.47
C PRO A 164 27.10 -13.31 -23.48
N LYS A 165 28.29 -12.99 -23.99
CA LYS A 165 29.42 -12.48 -23.19
C LYS A 165 29.25 -10.99 -22.86
N HIS A 166 28.16 -10.67 -22.17
CA HIS A 166 27.86 -9.33 -21.68
C HIS A 166 28.30 -9.21 -20.23
N LYS A 167 28.99 -8.12 -19.88
CA LYS A 167 29.36 -7.83 -18.50
C LYS A 167 28.10 -7.64 -17.66
N ILE A 168 28.08 -8.24 -16.48
CA ILE A 168 27.02 -8.08 -15.49
C ILE A 168 27.30 -6.83 -14.66
N ILE A 169 26.27 -6.00 -14.47
CA ILE A 169 26.28 -4.85 -13.57
C ILE A 169 25.23 -5.11 -12.49
N PRO A 170 25.63 -5.55 -11.29
CA PRO A 170 24.69 -5.71 -10.19
C PRO A 170 24.18 -4.34 -9.74
N VAL A 171 22.86 -4.23 -9.56
CA VAL A 171 22.20 -3.02 -9.06
C VAL A 171 21.58 -3.36 -7.71
N HIS A 172 21.66 -2.43 -6.77
CA HIS A 172 21.07 -2.55 -5.45
C HIS A 172 20.41 -1.23 -5.04
N ARG A 173 19.53 -1.30 -4.04
CA ARG A 173 18.93 -0.12 -3.42
C ARG A 173 20.00 0.66 -2.65
N THR A 174 19.88 1.99 -2.65
CA THR A 174 20.77 2.89 -1.90
C THR A 174 20.20 3.30 -0.55
N ASP A 175 18.87 3.22 -0.41
CA ASP A 175 18.10 3.53 0.78
C ASP A 175 17.83 2.29 1.65
N GLY A 176 17.43 2.51 2.90
CA GLY A 176 17.02 1.43 3.80
C GLY A 176 15.77 0.73 3.29
N SER A 177 15.95 -0.50 2.79
CA SER A 177 14.93 -1.17 1.97
C SER A 177 14.59 -2.57 2.47
N GLY A 178 13.28 -2.86 2.55
CA GLY A 178 12.75 -4.20 2.80
C GLY A 178 13.03 -5.15 1.65
N ASP A 179 13.08 -4.66 0.41
CA ASP A 179 13.54 -5.45 -0.75
C ASP A 179 14.98 -5.93 -0.57
N THR A 180 15.88 -5.07 -0.07
CA THR A 180 17.25 -5.47 0.25
C THR A 180 17.24 -6.55 1.32
N PHE A 181 16.47 -6.37 2.40
CA PHE A 181 16.35 -7.36 3.48
C PHE A 181 15.89 -8.74 2.96
N ILE A 182 14.85 -8.79 2.13
CA ILE A 182 14.34 -10.04 1.53
C ILE A 182 15.42 -10.69 0.67
N PHE A 183 16.05 -9.91 -0.23
CA PHE A 183 17.07 -10.42 -1.14
C PHE A 183 18.28 -10.97 -0.39
N THR A 184 18.84 -10.22 0.56
CA THR A 184 20.02 -10.64 1.30
C THR A 184 19.73 -11.79 2.25
N THR A 185 18.51 -11.89 2.80
CA THR A 185 18.09 -13.05 3.58
C THR A 185 18.10 -14.30 2.71
N TYR A 186 17.53 -14.24 1.50
CA TYR A 186 17.58 -15.34 0.54
C TYR A 186 19.03 -15.75 0.21
N LEU A 187 19.94 -14.79 0.01
CA LEU A 187 21.35 -15.10 -0.25
C LEU A 187 22.03 -15.75 0.96
N SER A 188 21.81 -15.22 2.17
CA SER A 188 22.36 -15.78 3.41
C SER A 188 21.88 -17.20 3.68
N ASP A 189 20.60 -17.47 3.47
CA ASP A 189 19.99 -18.79 3.72
C ASP A 189 20.46 -19.85 2.71
N THR A 190 20.74 -19.45 1.48
CA THR A 190 21.10 -20.37 0.39
C THR A 190 22.61 -20.46 0.14
N THR A 191 23.40 -19.52 0.68
CA THR A 191 24.83 -19.39 0.40
C THR A 191 25.60 -19.01 1.67
N PRO A 192 26.12 -19.98 2.44
CA PRO A 192 26.85 -19.70 3.69
C PRO A 192 28.03 -18.73 3.54
N ALA A 193 28.73 -18.78 2.41
CA ALA A 193 29.85 -17.88 2.13
C ALA A 193 29.43 -16.40 1.99
N TRP A 194 28.19 -16.13 1.60
CA TRP A 194 27.65 -14.77 1.55
C TRP A 194 27.44 -14.24 2.97
N SER A 195 26.77 -15.02 3.82
CA SER A 195 26.47 -14.68 5.22
C SER A 195 27.72 -14.28 6.03
N ASN A 196 28.86 -14.92 5.78
CA ASN A 196 30.13 -14.61 6.47
C ASN A 196 30.87 -13.36 5.93
N SER A 197 30.36 -12.72 4.88
CA SER A 197 31.07 -11.66 4.14
C SER A 197 30.34 -10.31 4.11
N VAL A 198 29.12 -10.25 4.66
CA VAL A 198 28.27 -9.05 4.67
C VAL A 198 27.77 -8.74 6.07
#